data_AF-A0AAP8GG54-F1
#
_entry.id   AF-A0AAP8GG54-F1
#
_cell.length_a   1.000
_cell.length_b   1.000
_cell.length_c   1.000
_cell.angle_alpha   90.00
_cell.angle_beta   90.00
_cell.angle_gamma   90.00
#
_symmetry.space_group_name_H-M   'P 1'
#
loop_
_entity.id
_entity.type
_entity.pdbx_description
1 polymer ?
#
loop_
_entity_poly.entity_id
_entity_poly.type
_entity_poly.pdbx_seq_one_letter_code
_entity_poly.pdbx_strand_id
1 'polypeptide(L)'
;AIDEQAISADHLVASSDKGKEKLRNSDTVAVLLPATTFYLGKEDYADARGMLDNNGAIALATDYNPGSSVTNNLQLVMAIAALKLKLSPSEVWNAVTVNAAKAIDINAGTINTGDKANLVIWDAPNHEYI
;
A
#
# COMPACT_ATOMS: atom_id res chain seq x y z
N ALA A 1 -13.09 -1.75 -11.31
CA ALA A 1 -11.89 -2.44 -10.82
C ALA A 1 -12.23 -3.88 -10.44
N ILE A 2 -12.85 -4.14 -9.29
CA ILE A 2 -13.16 -5.52 -8.85
C ILE A 2 -14.07 -6.27 -9.83
N ASP A 3 -15.20 -5.68 -10.24
CA ASP A 3 -16.14 -6.33 -11.17
C ASP A 3 -15.54 -6.55 -12.57
N GLU A 4 -14.47 -5.83 -12.90
CA GLU A 4 -13.70 -5.94 -14.15
C GLU A 4 -12.41 -6.77 -13.98
N GLN A 5 -12.24 -7.43 -12.83
CA GLN A 5 -11.05 -8.25 -12.50
C GLN A 5 -9.71 -7.51 -12.66
N ALA A 6 -9.67 -6.22 -12.35
CA ALA A 6 -8.44 -5.44 -12.37
C ALA A 6 -7.45 -5.96 -11.32
N ILE A 7 -6.15 -5.93 -11.62
CA ILE A 7 -5.08 -6.35 -10.70
C ILE A 7 -4.97 -5.43 -9.47
N SER A 8 -5.30 -4.14 -9.64
CA SER A 8 -5.29 -3.15 -8.56
C SER A 8 -6.42 -2.12 -8.70
N ALA A 9 -6.70 -1.44 -7.59
CA ALA A 9 -7.52 -0.24 -7.54
C ALA A 9 -6.84 0.81 -6.64
N ASP A 10 -6.66 2.01 -7.16
CA ASP A 10 -5.72 2.99 -6.61
C ASP A 10 -6.44 4.20 -5.96
N HIS A 11 -5.74 4.94 -5.10
CA HIS A 11 -6.24 6.03 -4.23
C HIS A 11 -7.24 5.60 -3.15
N LEU A 12 -8.46 5.23 -3.56
CA LEU A 12 -9.55 4.71 -2.73
C LEU A 12 -10.00 5.56 -1.51
N VAL A 13 -9.69 6.87 -1.50
CA VAL A 13 -10.09 7.81 -0.44
C VAL A 13 -11.61 7.83 -0.24
N ALA A 14 -12.38 7.76 -1.33
CA ALA A 14 -13.85 7.77 -1.31
C ALA A 14 -14.47 6.36 -1.50
N SER A 15 -13.74 5.30 -1.15
CA SER A 15 -14.25 3.93 -1.28
C SER A 15 -15.43 3.68 -0.33
N SER A 16 -16.50 3.06 -0.84
CA SER A 16 -17.68 2.71 -0.04
C SER A 16 -17.44 1.43 0.77
N ASP A 17 -18.20 1.23 1.84
CA ASP A 17 -18.15 0.00 2.66
C ASP A 17 -18.38 -1.25 1.83
N LYS A 18 -19.36 -1.22 0.93
CA LYS A 18 -19.61 -2.30 -0.04
C LYS A 18 -18.41 -2.56 -0.95
N GLY A 19 -17.67 -1.51 -1.33
CA GLY A 19 -16.44 -1.65 -2.13
C GLY A 19 -15.33 -2.35 -1.34
N LYS A 20 -15.17 -1.99 -0.06
CA LYS A 20 -14.19 -2.60 0.86
C LYS A 20 -14.52 -4.06 1.16
N GLU A 21 -15.79 -4.38 1.42
CA GLU A 21 -16.26 -5.77 1.62
C GLU A 21 -15.98 -6.67 0.41
N LYS A 22 -16.11 -6.12 -0.81
CA LYS A 22 -15.84 -6.87 -2.05
C LYS A 22 -14.37 -7.28 -2.21
N LEU A 23 -13.42 -6.58 -1.59
CA LEU A 23 -11.98 -6.89 -1.72
C LEU A 23 -11.65 -8.30 -1.25
N ARG A 24 -12.32 -8.79 -0.20
CA ARG A 24 -12.11 -10.14 0.36
C ARG A 24 -12.16 -11.26 -0.68
N ASN A 25 -13.07 -11.14 -1.64
CA ASN A 25 -13.38 -12.18 -2.61
C ASN A 25 -12.82 -11.85 -3.99
N SER A 26 -11.78 -11.00 -4.03
CA SER A 26 -11.19 -10.45 -5.25
C SER A 26 -9.67 -10.62 -5.23
N ASP A 27 -9.07 -10.75 -6.42
CA ASP A 27 -7.63 -10.66 -6.62
C ASP A 27 -7.12 -9.20 -6.72
N THR A 28 -8.02 -8.21 -6.72
CA THR A 28 -7.67 -6.79 -6.80
C THR A 28 -6.99 -6.30 -5.51
N VAL A 29 -5.79 -5.74 -5.63
CA VAL A 29 -5.08 -5.08 -4.53
C VAL A 29 -5.50 -3.62 -4.41
N ALA A 30 -5.83 -3.17 -3.20
CA ALA A 30 -6.12 -1.77 -2.90
C ALA A 30 -4.82 -0.98 -2.72
N VAL A 31 -4.40 -0.19 -3.72
CA VAL A 31 -3.18 0.61 -3.67
C VAL A 31 -3.49 1.99 -3.07
N LEU A 32 -3.01 2.21 -1.85
CA LEU A 32 -3.24 3.44 -1.10
C LEU A 32 -2.10 4.42 -1.31
N LEU A 33 -2.45 5.69 -1.53
CA LEU A 33 -1.53 6.75 -1.96
C LEU A 33 -1.51 7.89 -0.93
N PRO A 34 -1.02 7.65 0.31
CA PRO A 34 -1.16 8.61 1.41
C PRO A 34 -0.32 9.87 1.21
N ALA A 35 0.79 9.80 0.47
CA ALA A 35 1.59 10.98 0.11
C ALA A 35 0.78 11.96 -0.76
N THR A 36 -0.13 11.46 -1.60
CA THR A 36 -1.01 12.30 -2.41
C THR A 36 -2.01 13.07 -1.54
N THR A 37 -2.68 12.39 -0.61
CA THR A 37 -3.58 13.05 0.35
C THR A 37 -2.83 14.10 1.19
N PHE A 38 -1.63 13.76 1.65
CA PHE A 38 -0.77 14.67 2.40
C PHE A 38 -0.39 15.91 1.59
N TYR A 39 0.10 15.73 0.36
CA TYR A 39 0.54 16.83 -0.50
C TYR A 39 -0.61 17.76 -0.92
N LEU A 40 -1.83 17.20 -1.10
CA LEU A 40 -3.04 17.97 -1.37
C LEU A 40 -3.60 18.72 -0.15
N GLY A 41 -2.94 18.63 1.02
CA GLY A 41 -3.37 19.28 2.26
C GLY A 41 -4.72 18.79 2.75
N LYS A 42 -5.04 17.51 2.51
CA LYS A 42 -6.30 16.88 2.93
C LYS A 42 -6.12 16.10 4.23
N GLU A 43 -7.19 16.06 5.03
CA GLU A 43 -7.22 15.30 6.28
C GLU A 43 -7.94 13.95 6.14
N ASP A 44 -8.73 13.77 5.08
CA ASP A 44 -9.44 12.51 4.82
C ASP A 44 -8.55 11.56 4.01
N TYR A 45 -8.00 10.57 4.70
CA TYR A 45 -7.21 9.49 4.10
C TYR A 45 -8.10 8.28 3.79
N ALA A 46 -7.62 7.38 2.92
CA ALA A 46 -8.32 6.13 2.64
C ALA A 46 -8.49 5.29 3.90
N ASP A 47 -9.63 4.61 4.01
CA ASP A 47 -9.96 3.74 5.14
C ASP A 47 -9.23 2.38 5.04
N ALA A 48 -7.91 2.41 5.29
CA ALA A 48 -7.07 1.23 5.25
C ALA A 48 -7.48 0.19 6.29
N ARG A 49 -7.94 0.64 7.47
CA ARG A 49 -8.42 -0.27 8.51
C ARG A 49 -9.66 -1.01 8.06
N GLY A 50 -10.68 -0.31 7.54
CA GLY A 50 -11.88 -0.96 7.02
C GLY A 50 -11.59 -1.94 5.88
N MET A 51 -10.60 -1.68 5.03
CA MET A 51 -10.16 -2.64 4.00
C MET A 51 -9.54 -3.89 4.61
N LEU A 52 -8.62 -3.74 5.56
CA LEU A 52 -7.94 -4.86 6.23
C LEU A 52 -8.88 -5.67 7.12
N ASP A 53 -9.78 -5.01 7.85
CA ASP A 53 -10.79 -5.64 8.70
C ASP A 53 -11.82 -6.46 7.88
N ASN A 54 -11.95 -6.13 6.60
CA ASN A 54 -12.71 -6.92 5.61
C ASN A 54 -11.84 -7.97 4.90
N ASN A 55 -10.62 -8.25 5.36
CA ASN A 55 -9.66 -9.17 4.76
C ASN A 55 -9.26 -8.80 3.31
N GLY A 56 -9.30 -7.51 2.96
CA GLY A 56 -8.77 -7.01 1.70
C GLY A 56 -7.24 -6.89 1.73
N ALA A 57 -6.61 -7.08 0.59
CA ALA A 57 -5.17 -6.81 0.42
C ALA A 57 -4.95 -5.33 0.12
N ILE A 58 -4.02 -4.68 0.84
CA ILE A 58 -3.61 -3.30 0.58
C ILE A 58 -2.14 -3.21 0.17
N ALA A 59 -1.81 -2.29 -0.72
CA ALA A 59 -0.44 -1.91 -1.06
C ALA A 59 -0.24 -0.39 -0.86
N LEU A 60 1.02 0.03 -0.80
CA LEU A 60 1.40 1.44 -0.71
C LEU A 60 2.29 1.82 -1.88
N ALA A 61 2.10 3.03 -2.41
CA ALA A 61 2.97 3.59 -3.43
C ALA A 61 3.15 5.11 -3.25
N THR A 62 4.20 5.65 -3.87
CA THR A 62 4.51 7.07 -3.82
C THR A 62 3.55 7.93 -4.61
N ASP A 63 2.91 7.37 -5.65
CA ASP A 63 2.22 8.15 -6.67
C ASP A 63 3.13 9.24 -7.26
N TYR A 64 4.44 8.97 -7.41
CA TYR A 64 5.41 10.02 -7.75
C TYR A 64 5.05 10.73 -9.05
N ASN A 65 4.60 11.99 -8.92
CA ASN A 65 4.12 12.80 -10.03
C ASN A 65 4.24 14.30 -9.70
N PRO A 66 4.35 15.18 -10.71
CA PRO A 66 4.61 16.61 -10.50
C PRO A 66 3.41 17.40 -9.95
N GLY A 67 2.20 16.84 -9.98
CA GLY A 67 0.97 17.57 -9.64
C GLY A 67 0.52 17.37 -8.20
N SER A 68 0.53 16.13 -7.72
CA SER A 68 -0.14 15.73 -6.49
C SER A 68 0.71 14.90 -5.52
N SER A 69 1.91 14.45 -5.90
CA SER A 69 2.84 13.79 -4.98
C SER A 69 4.28 13.90 -5.48
N VAL A 70 4.92 15.02 -5.15
CA VAL A 70 6.30 15.34 -5.58
C VAL A 70 7.33 14.70 -4.65
N THR A 71 7.17 13.40 -4.37
CA THR A 71 8.11 12.60 -3.58
C THR A 71 8.36 11.25 -4.23
N ASN A 72 9.63 10.89 -4.39
CA ASN A 72 10.06 9.54 -4.75
C ASN A 72 10.48 8.72 -3.54
N ASN A 73 10.36 9.27 -2.32
CA ASN A 73 10.77 8.61 -1.08
C ASN A 73 9.64 7.68 -0.56
N LEU A 74 9.79 6.38 -0.79
CA LEU A 74 8.85 5.37 -0.32
C LEU A 74 8.82 5.24 1.21
N GLN A 75 9.94 5.50 1.91
CA GLN A 75 9.97 5.47 3.39
C GLN A 75 9.12 6.60 3.99
N LEU A 76 9.06 7.75 3.31
CA LEU A 76 8.12 8.81 3.71
C LEU A 76 6.66 8.34 3.57
N VAL A 77 6.32 7.62 2.49
CA VAL A 77 4.98 7.03 2.30
C VAL A 77 4.67 6.04 3.42
N MET A 78 5.62 5.18 3.78
CA MET A 78 5.52 4.23 4.89
C MET A 78 5.22 4.94 6.22
N ALA A 79 5.97 5.99 6.55
CA ALA A 79 5.76 6.78 7.75
C ALA A 79 4.38 7.47 7.77
N ILE A 80 3.95 8.07 6.65
CA ILE A 80 2.61 8.66 6.55
C ILE A 80 1.54 7.58 6.69
N ALA A 81 1.72 6.40 6.11
CA ALA A 81 0.77 5.30 6.22
C ALA A 81 0.60 4.83 7.67
N ALA A 82 1.71 4.63 8.41
CA ALA A 82 1.64 4.29 9.82
C ALA A 82 0.87 5.36 10.63
N LEU A 83 1.17 6.64 10.39
CA LEU A 83 0.59 7.76 11.16
C LEU A 83 -0.87 8.08 10.80
N LYS A 84 -1.19 8.12 9.51
CA LYS A 84 -2.48 8.61 8.97
C LYS A 84 -3.42 7.49 8.57
N LEU A 85 -2.91 6.36 8.05
CA LEU A 85 -3.71 5.18 7.71
C LEU A 85 -3.81 4.17 8.87
N LYS A 86 -3.11 4.40 9.99
CA LYS A 86 -3.14 3.58 11.21
C LYS A 86 -2.72 2.13 10.97
N LEU A 87 -1.72 1.95 10.10
CA LEU A 87 -1.11 0.66 9.84
C LEU A 87 -0.03 0.35 10.88
N SER A 88 0.05 -0.91 11.29
CA SER A 88 1.18 -1.44 12.05
C SER A 88 2.43 -1.53 11.15
N PRO A 89 3.65 -1.56 11.73
CA PRO A 89 4.87 -1.73 10.95
C PRO A 89 4.82 -2.95 10.02
N SER A 90 4.34 -4.10 10.51
CA SER A 90 4.26 -5.33 9.69
C SER A 90 3.28 -5.20 8.52
N GLU A 91 2.16 -4.48 8.69
CA GLU A 91 1.21 -4.20 7.60
C GLU A 91 1.84 -3.27 6.55
N VAL A 92 2.57 -2.23 6.98
CA VAL A 92 3.30 -1.32 6.09
C VAL A 92 4.32 -2.09 5.26
N TRP A 93 5.14 -2.93 5.90
CA TRP A 93 6.16 -3.74 5.22
C TRP A 93 5.56 -4.69 4.19
N ASN A 94 4.46 -5.37 4.52
CA ASN A 94 3.75 -6.23 3.58
C ASN A 94 3.21 -5.40 2.38
N ALA A 95 2.64 -4.23 2.67
CA ALA A 95 2.06 -3.34 1.67
C ALA A 95 3.08 -2.78 0.66
N VAL A 96 4.35 -2.65 1.03
CA VAL A 96 5.44 -2.20 0.13
C VAL A 96 6.29 -3.35 -0.44
N THR A 97 5.97 -4.61 -0.12
CA THR A 97 6.70 -5.78 -0.62
C THR A 97 5.75 -6.75 -1.32
N VAL A 98 5.17 -7.71 -0.60
CA VAL A 98 4.35 -8.80 -1.14
C VAL A 98 3.12 -8.26 -1.86
N ASN A 99 2.35 -7.38 -1.22
CA ASN A 99 1.13 -6.85 -1.84
C ASN A 99 1.44 -5.89 -2.98
N ALA A 100 2.53 -5.11 -2.89
CA ALA A 100 2.98 -4.27 -3.99
C ALA A 100 3.38 -5.09 -5.23
N ALA A 101 4.07 -6.22 -5.03
CA ALA A 101 4.41 -7.14 -6.10
C ALA A 101 3.16 -7.77 -6.75
N LYS A 102 2.17 -8.17 -5.93
CA LYS A 102 0.86 -8.67 -6.42
C LYS A 102 0.10 -7.60 -7.20
N ALA A 103 0.13 -6.33 -6.77
CA ALA A 103 -0.57 -5.23 -7.42
C ALA A 103 -0.10 -4.96 -8.86
N ILE A 104 1.11 -5.41 -9.23
CA ILE A 104 1.68 -5.26 -10.57
C ILE A 104 2.01 -6.60 -11.24
N ASP A 105 1.50 -7.70 -10.69
CA ASP A 105 1.64 -9.07 -11.21
C ASP A 105 3.10 -9.50 -11.48
N ILE A 106 3.98 -9.30 -10.50
CA ILE A 106 5.38 -9.77 -10.56
C ILE A 106 5.72 -10.71 -9.42
N ASN A 107 6.65 -11.63 -9.67
CA ASN A 107 7.24 -12.49 -8.64
C ASN A 107 8.37 -11.76 -7.91
N ALA A 108 8.03 -11.03 -6.85
CA ALA A 108 8.95 -10.29 -5.98
C ALA A 108 8.34 -10.09 -4.57
N GLY A 109 9.08 -9.44 -3.67
CA GLY A 109 8.57 -9.05 -2.34
C GLY A 109 8.79 -10.09 -1.24
N THR A 110 9.36 -11.25 -1.54
CA THR A 110 9.73 -12.29 -0.57
C THR A 110 11.23 -12.58 -0.58
N ILE A 111 11.69 -13.28 0.47
CA ILE A 111 13.06 -13.79 0.58
C ILE A 111 12.98 -15.30 0.81
N ASN A 112 12.82 -16.06 -0.27
CA ASN A 112 12.80 -17.52 -0.29
C ASN A 112 13.88 -18.08 -1.21
N THR A 113 14.18 -19.38 -1.07
CA THR A 113 15.07 -20.06 -2.01
C THR A 113 14.44 -20.06 -3.40
N GLY A 114 15.16 -19.53 -4.38
CA GLY A 114 14.71 -19.41 -5.77
C GLY A 114 14.24 -18.01 -6.18
N ASP A 115 14.03 -17.11 -5.23
CA ASP A 115 13.68 -15.71 -5.52
C ASP A 115 14.85 -14.97 -6.17
N LYS A 116 14.55 -13.93 -6.97
CA LYS A 116 15.57 -12.97 -7.40
C LYS A 116 16.11 -12.26 -6.16
N ALA A 117 17.43 -12.10 -6.08
CA ALA A 117 18.13 -11.47 -4.95
C ALA A 117 17.99 -9.93 -4.93
N ASN A 118 16.74 -9.44 -4.92
CA ASN A 118 16.39 -8.02 -4.80
C ASN A 118 16.18 -7.70 -3.31
N LEU A 119 17.22 -7.17 -2.67
CA LEU A 119 17.26 -6.97 -1.23
C LEU A 119 17.84 -5.61 -0.86
N VAL A 120 17.47 -5.12 0.33
CA VAL A 120 17.99 -3.90 0.93
C VAL A 120 18.51 -4.24 2.33
N ILE A 121 19.74 -3.82 2.63
CA ILE A 121 20.30 -3.90 3.99
C ILE A 121 20.05 -2.54 4.65
N TRP A 122 19.34 -2.57 5.77
CA TRP A 122 18.96 -1.38 6.52
C TRP A 122 19.90 -1.15 7.69
N ASP A 123 20.34 0.09 7.88
CA ASP A 123 21.02 0.54 9.10
C ASP A 123 19.98 0.98 10.13
N ALA A 124 19.29 -0.01 10.72
CA ALA A 124 18.26 0.18 11.72
C ALA A 124 18.25 -1.00 12.69
N PRO A 125 17.87 -0.80 13.97
CA PRO A 125 17.89 -1.87 14.96
C PRO A 125 16.83 -2.96 14.70
N ASN A 126 15.72 -2.61 14.04
CA ASN A 126 14.69 -3.54 13.60
C ASN A 126 13.74 -2.86 12.59
N HIS A 127 12.77 -3.61 12.06
CA HIS A 127 11.84 -3.19 11.01
C HIS A 127 10.84 -2.09 11.44
N GLU A 128 10.64 -1.84 12.74
CA GLU A 128 9.70 -0.82 13.24
C GLU A 128 10.29 0.61 13.17
N TYR A 129 11.60 0.73 12.94
CA TYR A 129 12.32 2.01 12.84
C TYR A 129 12.43 2.55 11.40
N ILE A 130 11.76 1.90 10.44
CA ILE A 130 11.69 2.27 9.03
C ILE A 130 10.27 2.67 8.69
#